data_AF-A0A1M6EEK0-F1
#
_entry.id   AF-A0A1M6EEK0-F1
#
_cell.length_a   1.000
_cell.length_b   1.000
_cell.length_c   1.000
_cell.angle_alpha   90.00
_cell.angle_beta   90.00
_cell.angle_gamma   90.00
#
_symmetry.space_group_name_H-M   'P 1'
#
loop_
_entity.id
_entity.type
_entity.pdbx_description
1 polymer ?
#
loop_
_entity_poly.entity_id
_entity_poly.type
_entity_poly.pdbx_seq_one_letter_code
_entity_poly.pdbx_strand_id
1 'polypeptide(L)'
;MLTGSGSLVLTSEYFKILLNKVHEEFMDRHGLAQLPKTFQLYGYGAYDENKPSLKSDFEQLGSEFINGKYLYDKSRDLEKGKPLIKLNQYYKNIILLYLGYSDYEAFIGEYRLSKSEHDKQLDLIRSNNDEITYYYINYYFGEDNTILKGQTIISKNWKKIKHIFMYPLADGSMREYYSHGSIKRQGDTLTIKTNTLSGDRYIDGASEIYYLGHRAPSNIQYLIGTYCTFDLFTNTVAGRSILEKCATKEEMEEKSKDPNIPPYIAMEIRNKRIVNPSVVPRHALELSSNSPYASLYGKLPGTYDVTFDFADGFKENLKFKIRPTNYEIVTLTENVYIEKDRIELLNKGSVINFRFNFSGIIALERVNIYFKSYYLKNENSTQEGVFSGIDNENRLVNGSLIITFTEA
;
A
#
# COMPACT_ATOMS: atom_id res chain seq x y z
N MET A 1 11.43 3.85 -40.99
CA MET A 1 10.81 2.89 -40.05
C MET A 1 10.59 3.61 -38.73
N LEU A 2 9.33 3.88 -38.35
CA LEU A 2 8.98 4.54 -37.09
C LEU A 2 8.76 3.45 -36.01
N THR A 3 9.80 3.12 -35.27
CA THR A 3 9.81 2.07 -34.25
C THR A 3 9.53 2.65 -32.87
N GLY A 4 8.28 2.56 -32.43
CA GLY A 4 7.87 2.79 -31.06
C GLY A 4 6.40 2.39 -30.91
N SER A 5 6.14 1.13 -30.55
CA SER A 5 4.79 0.59 -30.45
C SER A 5 4.07 1.14 -29.22
N GLY A 6 3.09 2.04 -29.44
CA GLY A 6 2.14 2.46 -28.42
C GLY A 6 1.65 3.91 -28.54
N SER A 7 0.57 4.19 -27.82
CA SER A 7 0.09 5.54 -27.53
C SER A 7 1.12 6.36 -26.77
N LEU A 8 1.28 7.66 -27.04
CA LEU A 8 2.16 8.55 -26.28
C LEU A 8 1.42 9.21 -25.10
N VAL A 9 2.09 9.37 -23.97
CA VAL A 9 1.59 10.17 -22.83
C VAL A 9 2.49 11.38 -22.64
N LEU A 10 1.91 12.57 -22.68
CA LEU A 10 2.60 13.84 -22.49
C LEU A 10 2.13 14.50 -21.20
N THR A 11 3.03 15.23 -20.52
CA THR A 11 2.60 16.19 -19.49
C THR A 11 1.85 17.35 -20.12
N SER A 12 1.05 18.06 -19.33
CA SER A 12 0.29 19.22 -19.81
C SER A 12 1.20 20.26 -20.48
N GLU A 13 2.39 20.51 -19.92
CA GLU A 13 3.35 21.50 -20.44
C GLU A 13 3.91 21.08 -21.80
N TYR A 14 4.35 19.83 -21.95
CA TYR A 14 4.84 19.33 -23.24
C TYR A 14 3.73 19.23 -24.29
N PHE A 15 2.51 18.85 -23.89
CA PHE A 15 1.38 18.83 -24.81
C PHE A 15 1.00 20.24 -25.28
N LYS A 16 1.09 21.25 -24.39
CA LYS A 16 0.87 22.66 -24.74
C LYS A 16 1.88 23.15 -25.78
N ILE A 17 3.17 22.82 -25.60
CA ILE A 17 4.21 23.15 -26.59
C ILE A 17 3.91 22.47 -27.92
N LEU A 18 3.61 21.17 -27.91
CA LEU A 18 3.27 20.42 -29.12
C LEU A 18 2.10 21.06 -29.87
N LEU A 19 1.03 21.41 -29.15
CA LEU A 19 -0.16 22.02 -29.75
C LEU A 19 0.15 23.39 -30.36
N ASN A 20 0.91 24.23 -29.65
CA ASN A 20 1.35 25.53 -30.17
C ASN A 20 2.17 25.36 -31.43
N LYS A 21 3.08 24.38 -31.48
CA LYS A 21 3.89 24.12 -32.68
C LYS A 21 3.07 23.65 -33.87
N VAL A 22 2.05 22.83 -33.64
CA VAL A 22 1.09 22.45 -34.69
C VAL A 22 0.35 23.67 -35.22
N HIS A 23 -0.03 24.60 -34.34
CA HIS A 23 -0.73 25.83 -34.72
C HIS A 23 0.18 26.81 -35.48
N GLU A 24 1.42 26.97 -35.05
CA GLU A 24 2.44 27.78 -35.74
C GLU A 24 2.69 27.23 -37.14
N GLU A 25 3.01 25.94 -37.27
CA GLU A 25 3.24 25.28 -38.56
C GLU A 25 2.03 25.42 -39.51
N PHE A 26 0.82 25.33 -38.97
CA PHE A 26 -0.40 25.52 -39.76
C PHE A 26 -0.56 26.96 -40.27
N MET A 27 -0.29 27.96 -39.44
CA MET A 27 -0.33 29.36 -39.88
C MET A 27 0.74 29.64 -40.93
N ASP A 28 1.95 29.10 -40.75
CA ASP A 28 3.07 29.31 -41.66
C ASP A 28 2.82 28.65 -43.02
N ARG A 29 2.34 27.41 -43.07
CA ARG A 29 2.02 26.69 -44.32
C ARG A 29 0.96 27.39 -45.17
N HIS A 30 -0.02 28.01 -44.52
CA HIS A 30 -1.16 28.62 -45.20
C HIS A 30 -1.08 30.16 -45.24
N GLY A 31 0.02 30.76 -44.78
CA GLY A 31 0.25 32.20 -44.78
C GLY A 31 -0.81 33.00 -44.01
N LEU A 32 -1.30 32.46 -42.88
CA LEU A 32 -2.40 33.04 -42.12
C LEU A 32 -1.91 33.99 -41.03
N ALA A 33 -2.52 35.17 -40.93
CA ALA A 33 -2.23 36.12 -39.85
C ALA A 33 -2.84 35.74 -38.49
N GLN A 34 -3.84 34.86 -38.48
CA GLN A 34 -4.51 34.36 -37.27
C GLN A 34 -5.10 32.97 -37.49
N LEU A 35 -5.22 32.19 -36.42
CA LEU A 35 -5.87 30.88 -36.47
C LEU A 35 -7.35 31.00 -36.87
N PRO A 36 -7.84 30.12 -37.76
CA PRO A 36 -9.27 30.01 -38.03
C PRO A 36 -10.08 29.65 -36.78
N LYS A 37 -11.40 29.88 -36.84
CA LYS A 37 -12.33 29.42 -35.79
C LYS A 37 -12.23 27.90 -35.61
N THR A 38 -12.47 27.43 -34.39
CA THR A 38 -12.27 26.04 -33.95
C THR A 38 -12.76 24.97 -34.95
N PHE A 39 -14.00 25.07 -35.45
CA PHE A 39 -14.53 24.09 -36.42
C PHE A 39 -13.73 24.07 -37.72
N GLN A 40 -13.31 25.23 -38.22
CA GLN A 40 -12.49 25.35 -39.43
C GLN A 40 -11.06 24.86 -39.18
N LEU A 41 -10.43 25.29 -38.08
CA LEU A 41 -9.04 24.92 -37.75
C LEU A 41 -8.89 23.40 -37.65
N TYR A 42 -9.79 22.73 -36.93
CA TYR A 42 -9.68 21.30 -36.69
C TYR A 42 -10.39 20.44 -37.76
N GLY A 43 -11.22 21.03 -38.64
CA GLY A 43 -11.91 20.31 -39.71
C GLY A 43 -12.99 19.35 -39.20
N TYR A 44 -13.88 19.82 -38.32
CA TYR A 44 -15.05 19.04 -37.86
C TYR A 44 -16.31 19.90 -37.73
N GLY A 45 -17.49 19.27 -37.82
CA GLY A 45 -18.76 19.99 -37.83
C GLY A 45 -19.01 20.70 -39.17
N ALA A 46 -19.60 21.89 -39.14
CA ALA A 46 -19.90 22.69 -40.33
C ALA A 46 -18.69 23.55 -40.75
N TYR A 47 -17.59 22.90 -41.15
CA TYR A 47 -16.41 23.57 -41.71
C TYR A 47 -16.48 23.63 -43.25
N ASP A 48 -15.72 24.54 -43.84
CA ASP A 48 -15.63 24.70 -45.29
C ASP A 48 -14.46 23.85 -45.82
N GLU A 49 -14.76 22.81 -46.60
CA GLU A 49 -13.77 21.87 -47.15
C GLU A 49 -12.79 22.53 -48.13
N ASN A 50 -13.16 23.69 -48.71
CA ASN A 50 -12.28 24.43 -49.62
C ASN A 50 -11.30 25.36 -48.90
N LYS A 51 -11.39 25.44 -47.57
CA LYS A 51 -10.49 26.25 -46.72
C LYS A 51 -9.55 25.35 -45.94
N PRO A 52 -8.34 25.83 -45.61
CA PRO A 52 -7.35 25.03 -44.92
C PRO A 52 -7.85 24.58 -43.54
N SER A 53 -7.48 23.36 -43.16
CA SER A 53 -7.78 22.75 -41.86
C SER A 53 -6.68 21.76 -41.48
N LEU A 54 -6.46 21.54 -40.18
CA LEU A 54 -5.54 20.49 -39.69
C LEU A 54 -5.97 19.11 -40.15
N LYS A 55 -7.28 18.87 -40.33
CA LYS A 55 -7.78 17.62 -40.89
C LYS A 55 -7.23 17.39 -42.29
N SER A 56 -7.43 18.36 -43.20
CA SER A 56 -6.97 18.25 -44.59
C SER A 56 -5.45 18.13 -44.67
N ASP A 57 -4.72 18.87 -43.84
CA ASP A 57 -3.26 18.81 -43.78
C ASP A 57 -2.75 17.44 -43.31
N PHE A 58 -3.37 16.86 -42.28
CA PHE A 58 -3.02 15.53 -41.79
C PHE A 58 -3.42 14.43 -42.78
N GLU A 59 -4.54 14.59 -43.50
CA GLU A 59 -4.97 13.65 -44.54
C GLU A 59 -4.03 13.66 -45.76
N GLN A 60 -3.37 14.79 -46.05
CA GLN A 60 -2.35 14.86 -47.11
C GLN A 60 -1.04 14.16 -46.75
N LEU A 61 -0.73 14.06 -45.45
CA LEU A 61 0.46 13.36 -44.95
C LEU A 61 0.23 11.86 -44.73
N GLY A 62 -1.02 11.46 -44.53
CA GLY A 62 -1.43 10.08 -44.35
C GLY A 62 -2.15 9.51 -45.57
N SER A 63 -2.48 8.22 -45.52
CA SER A 63 -3.39 7.58 -46.49
C SER A 63 -4.76 7.25 -45.88
N GLU A 64 -5.02 7.71 -44.66
CA GLU A 64 -6.18 7.34 -43.86
C GLU A 64 -6.99 8.58 -43.45
N PHE A 65 -8.29 8.38 -43.25
CA PHE A 65 -9.22 9.41 -42.79
C PHE A 65 -8.78 10.00 -41.43
N ILE A 66 -8.87 11.33 -41.30
CA ILE A 66 -8.58 12.03 -40.04
C ILE A 66 -9.89 12.47 -39.40
N ASN A 67 -10.09 12.07 -38.14
CA ASN A 67 -11.14 12.64 -37.30
C ASN A 67 -10.67 13.99 -36.75
N GLY A 68 -11.07 15.08 -37.42
CA GLY A 68 -10.75 16.45 -37.02
C GLY A 68 -11.09 16.78 -35.56
N LYS A 69 -12.08 16.10 -34.97
CA LYS A 69 -12.45 16.31 -33.56
C LYS A 69 -11.40 15.77 -32.58
N TYR A 70 -10.51 14.88 -32.98
CA TYR A 70 -9.59 14.21 -32.07
C TYR A 70 -8.64 15.18 -31.35
N LEU A 71 -7.89 15.99 -32.11
CA LEU A 71 -6.92 16.91 -31.54
C LEU A 71 -7.62 18.04 -30.76
N TYR A 72 -8.82 18.43 -31.19
CA TYR A 72 -9.69 19.34 -30.45
C TYR A 72 -10.11 18.75 -29.08
N ASP A 73 -10.56 17.50 -29.03
CA ASP A 73 -10.92 16.87 -27.76
C ASP A 73 -9.70 16.77 -26.82
N LYS A 74 -8.48 16.64 -27.36
CA LYS A 74 -7.23 16.67 -26.59
C LYS A 74 -6.85 18.08 -26.11
N SER A 75 -7.08 19.12 -26.91
CA SER A 75 -6.88 20.50 -26.45
C SER A 75 -7.88 20.87 -25.34
N ARG A 76 -9.13 20.41 -25.44
CA ARG A 76 -10.11 20.56 -24.34
C ARG A 76 -9.71 19.83 -23.06
N ASP A 77 -9.09 18.67 -23.19
CA ASP A 77 -8.56 17.94 -22.04
C ASP A 77 -7.46 18.76 -21.32
N LEU A 78 -6.61 19.46 -22.07
CA LEU A 78 -5.63 20.42 -21.52
C LEU A 78 -6.32 21.62 -20.85
N GLU A 79 -7.31 22.24 -21.50
CA GLU A 79 -8.06 23.38 -20.94
C GLU A 79 -8.78 23.03 -19.63
N LYS A 80 -9.25 21.78 -19.49
CA LYS A 80 -9.85 21.26 -18.26
C LYS A 80 -8.83 20.96 -17.16
N GLY A 81 -7.54 21.23 -17.38
CA GLY A 81 -6.47 21.02 -16.40
C GLY A 81 -6.06 19.56 -16.22
N LYS A 82 -6.25 18.69 -17.23
CA LYS A 82 -5.73 17.31 -17.13
C LYS A 82 -4.20 17.34 -17.12
N PRO A 83 -3.54 16.72 -16.11
CA PRO A 83 -2.09 16.77 -15.97
C PRO A 83 -1.34 15.94 -17.02
N LEU A 84 -1.99 14.90 -17.56
CA LEU A 84 -1.43 14.01 -18.55
C LEU A 84 -2.37 13.86 -19.75
N ILE A 85 -1.83 14.08 -20.95
CA ILE A 85 -2.57 14.00 -22.21
C ILE A 85 -2.05 12.81 -23.01
N LYS A 86 -2.96 11.88 -23.33
CA LYS A 86 -2.63 10.65 -24.07
C LYS A 86 -3.02 10.77 -25.53
N LEU A 87 -2.03 10.67 -26.43
CA LEU A 87 -2.20 10.55 -27.88
C LEU A 87 -2.14 9.08 -28.29
N ASN A 88 -3.02 8.64 -29.17
CA ASN A 88 -2.92 7.29 -29.73
C ASN A 88 -1.75 7.22 -30.73
N GLN A 89 -1.38 6.01 -31.13
CA GLN A 89 -0.23 5.79 -32.02
C GLN A 89 -0.38 6.50 -33.37
N TYR A 90 -1.58 6.47 -33.95
CA TYR A 90 -1.85 7.09 -35.24
C TYR A 90 -1.64 8.62 -35.21
N TYR A 91 -2.33 9.32 -34.30
CA TYR A 91 -2.20 10.78 -34.16
C TYR A 91 -0.82 11.20 -33.64
N LYS A 92 -0.19 10.38 -32.80
CA LYS A 92 1.22 10.57 -32.40
C LYS A 92 2.11 10.71 -33.63
N ASN A 93 2.02 9.75 -34.56
CA ASN A 93 2.88 9.70 -35.74
C ASN A 93 2.55 10.80 -36.75
N ILE A 94 1.27 11.04 -37.04
CA ILE A 94 0.87 12.06 -38.02
C ILE A 94 1.30 13.46 -37.56
N ILE A 95 1.20 13.76 -36.27
CA ILE A 95 1.59 15.06 -35.71
C ILE A 95 3.11 15.26 -35.79
N LEU A 96 3.93 14.24 -35.49
CA LEU A 96 5.38 14.36 -35.66
C LEU A 96 5.79 14.54 -37.10
N LEU A 97 5.18 13.79 -38.00
CA LEU A 97 5.43 13.92 -39.44
C LEU A 97 5.05 15.32 -39.93
N TYR A 98 3.93 15.87 -39.45
CA TYR A 98 3.53 17.23 -39.75
C TYR A 98 4.56 18.26 -39.29
N LEU A 99 5.14 18.07 -38.11
CA LEU A 99 6.16 18.94 -37.53
C LEU A 99 7.60 18.65 -38.00
N GLY A 100 7.81 17.63 -38.85
CA GLY A 100 9.14 17.29 -39.38
C GLY A 100 10.07 16.53 -38.41
N TYR A 101 9.56 15.91 -37.35
CA TYR A 101 10.37 15.16 -36.38
C TYR A 101 10.36 13.65 -36.63
N SER A 102 11.52 13.01 -36.41
CA SER A 102 11.66 11.55 -36.52
C SER A 102 10.97 10.79 -35.39
N ASP A 103 10.99 11.36 -34.18
CA ASP A 103 10.43 10.76 -32.97
C ASP A 103 10.18 11.85 -31.90
N TYR A 104 9.50 11.46 -30.81
CA TYR A 104 9.18 12.39 -29.73
C TYR A 104 10.38 12.71 -28.83
N GLU A 105 11.42 11.88 -28.81
CA GLU A 105 12.62 12.19 -28.04
C GLU A 105 13.39 13.34 -28.69
N ALA A 106 13.46 13.37 -30.02
CA ALA A 106 13.99 14.49 -30.80
C ALA A 106 13.20 15.78 -30.53
N PHE A 107 11.86 15.72 -30.57
CA PHE A 107 11.00 16.86 -30.28
C PHE A 107 11.22 17.41 -28.85
N ILE A 108 11.22 16.54 -27.84
CA ILE A 108 11.44 16.95 -26.43
C ILE A 108 12.88 17.43 -26.19
N GLY A 109 13.84 16.88 -26.92
CA GLY A 109 15.24 17.30 -26.89
C GLY A 109 15.44 18.74 -27.35
N GLU A 110 14.65 19.18 -28.33
CA GLU A 110 14.66 20.56 -28.84
C GLU A 110 13.92 21.53 -27.91
N TYR A 111 12.74 21.15 -27.40
CA TYR A 111 11.91 22.00 -26.54
C TYR A 111 12.12 21.73 -25.05
N ARG A 112 13.34 21.96 -24.55
CA ARG A 112 13.68 21.71 -23.14
C ARG A 112 12.99 22.69 -22.18
N LEU A 113 12.14 22.14 -21.32
CA LEU A 113 11.60 22.82 -20.14
C LEU A 113 12.56 22.70 -18.94
N SER A 114 12.08 23.05 -17.74
CA SER A 114 12.82 22.84 -16.49
C SER A 114 13.29 21.38 -16.36
N LYS A 115 14.45 21.18 -15.72
CA LYS A 115 15.03 19.84 -15.51
C LYS A 115 14.02 18.85 -14.93
N SER A 116 13.26 19.27 -13.91
CA SER A 116 12.23 18.44 -13.28
C SER A 116 11.14 18.00 -14.26
N GLU A 117 10.69 18.89 -15.16
CA GLU A 117 9.61 18.58 -16.09
C GLU A 117 10.11 17.72 -17.27
N HIS A 118 11.34 17.95 -17.72
CA HIS A 118 12.00 17.14 -18.72
C HIS A 118 12.22 15.69 -18.23
N ASP A 119 12.71 15.52 -17.00
CA ASP A 119 12.92 14.20 -16.41
C ASP A 119 11.60 13.43 -16.29
N LYS A 120 10.53 14.09 -15.81
CA LYS A 120 9.17 13.49 -15.75
C LYS A 120 8.69 13.03 -17.13
N GLN A 121 8.89 13.83 -18.16
CA GLN A 121 8.43 13.50 -19.51
C GLN A 121 9.23 12.34 -20.13
N LEU A 122 10.54 12.29 -19.89
CA LEU A 122 11.39 11.18 -20.34
C LEU A 122 11.01 9.86 -19.66
N ASP A 123 10.70 9.90 -18.36
CA ASP A 123 10.22 8.72 -17.62
C ASP A 123 8.91 8.17 -18.21
N LEU A 124 7.98 9.04 -18.61
CA LEU A 124 6.74 8.64 -19.27
C LEU A 124 6.98 7.94 -20.61
N ILE A 125 7.94 8.42 -21.40
CA ILE A 125 8.28 7.83 -22.71
C ILE A 125 8.93 6.47 -22.53
N ARG A 126 9.92 6.37 -21.63
CA ARG A 126 10.62 5.12 -21.33
C ARG A 126 9.69 4.06 -20.76
N SER A 127 8.74 4.44 -19.90
CA SER A 127 7.76 3.53 -19.30
C SER A 127 6.76 2.90 -20.30
N ASN A 128 6.73 3.40 -21.54
CA ASN A 128 5.76 3.00 -22.55
C ASN A 128 6.34 2.03 -23.59
N ASN A 129 7.67 1.99 -23.75
CA ASN A 129 8.34 1.21 -24.79
C ASN A 129 8.76 -0.20 -24.36
N ASP A 130 9.01 -0.47 -23.07
CA ASP A 130 9.43 -1.79 -22.61
C ASP A 130 8.34 -2.44 -21.74
N GLU A 131 7.88 -3.66 -22.09
CA GLU A 131 7.12 -4.51 -21.16
C GLU A 131 8.08 -5.04 -20.08
N ILE A 132 8.40 -4.21 -19.09
CA ILE A 132 9.33 -4.60 -18.03
C ILE A 132 8.62 -5.59 -17.10
N THR A 133 9.27 -6.73 -16.89
CA THR A 133 8.87 -7.74 -15.91
C THR A 133 9.82 -7.69 -14.72
N TYR A 134 9.25 -7.78 -13.52
CA TYR A 134 9.98 -7.75 -12.25
C TYR A 134 9.74 -9.05 -11.50
N TYR A 135 10.79 -9.56 -10.86
CA TYR A 135 10.80 -10.81 -10.12
C TYR A 135 11.03 -10.52 -8.64
N TYR A 136 10.24 -11.16 -7.78
CA TYR A 136 10.32 -10.99 -6.34
C TYR A 136 10.14 -12.33 -5.63
N ILE A 137 10.78 -12.48 -4.47
CA ILE A 137 10.39 -13.46 -3.46
C ILE A 137 9.28 -12.85 -2.61
N ASN A 138 8.18 -13.56 -2.39
CA ASN A 138 7.19 -13.15 -1.40
C ASN A 138 7.36 -13.92 -0.10
N TYR A 139 7.27 -13.20 1.01
CA TYR A 139 7.31 -13.76 2.36
C TYR A 139 6.03 -13.38 3.10
N TYR A 140 5.43 -14.37 3.77
CA TYR A 140 4.27 -14.15 4.61
C TYR A 140 4.25 -15.18 5.75
N PHE A 141 3.60 -14.83 6.85
CA PHE A 141 3.37 -15.78 7.93
C PHE A 141 2.15 -16.63 7.58
N GLY A 142 2.40 -17.90 7.32
CA GLY A 142 1.42 -18.84 6.81
C GLY A 142 0.71 -19.62 7.90
N GLU A 143 0.11 -20.71 7.46
CA GLU A 143 -0.49 -21.74 8.28
C GLU A 143 0.59 -22.43 9.15
N ASP A 144 0.16 -23.12 10.20
CA ASP A 144 1.03 -23.87 11.12
C ASP A 144 2.09 -23.04 11.88
N ASN A 145 1.89 -21.72 11.97
CA ASN A 145 2.81 -20.77 12.63
C ASN A 145 4.23 -20.75 12.01
N THR A 146 4.29 -20.95 10.69
CA THR A 146 5.54 -20.93 9.93
C THR A 146 5.60 -19.75 8.96
N ILE A 147 6.81 -19.38 8.55
CA ILE A 147 6.99 -18.41 7.48
C ILE A 147 7.05 -19.18 6.16
N LEU A 148 6.18 -18.79 5.24
CA LEU A 148 6.17 -19.33 3.89
C LEU A 148 6.82 -18.33 2.94
N LYS A 149 7.48 -18.89 1.93
CA LYS A 149 8.08 -18.16 0.83
C LYS A 149 7.51 -18.64 -0.49
N GLY A 150 7.49 -17.77 -1.47
CA GLY A 150 7.08 -18.10 -2.82
C GLY A 150 7.64 -17.10 -3.80
N GLN A 151 7.07 -17.10 -5.00
CA GLN A 151 7.51 -16.27 -6.10
C GLN A 151 6.43 -15.26 -6.45
N THR A 152 6.85 -14.07 -6.86
CA THR A 152 5.96 -13.02 -7.33
C THR A 152 6.53 -12.39 -8.60
N ILE A 153 5.72 -12.40 -9.64
CA ILE A 153 6.08 -11.85 -10.95
C ILE A 153 5.14 -10.69 -11.25
N ILE A 154 5.69 -9.50 -11.42
CA ILE A 154 4.96 -8.30 -11.82
C ILE A 154 5.30 -7.97 -13.26
N SER A 155 4.30 -7.91 -14.13
CA SER A 155 4.50 -7.74 -15.57
C SER A 155 3.59 -6.66 -16.18
N LYS A 156 3.84 -6.36 -17.47
CA LYS A 156 3.11 -5.36 -18.26
C LYS A 156 3.13 -3.98 -17.61
N ASN A 157 4.31 -3.56 -17.13
CA ASN A 157 4.52 -2.26 -16.46
C ASN A 157 3.60 -2.07 -15.26
N TRP A 158 3.66 -3.03 -14.31
CA TRP A 158 2.89 -2.99 -13.06
C TRP A 158 1.37 -2.98 -13.27
N LYS A 159 0.90 -3.74 -14.27
CA LYS A 159 -0.54 -3.94 -14.50
C LYS A 159 -1.01 -5.33 -14.08
N LYS A 160 -0.12 -6.32 -14.16
CA LYS A 160 -0.41 -7.72 -13.85
C LYS A 160 0.55 -8.23 -12.79
N ILE A 161 0.03 -9.13 -11.96
CA ILE A 161 0.82 -9.85 -10.97
C ILE A 161 0.46 -11.33 -11.00
N LYS A 162 1.45 -12.16 -10.72
CA LYS A 162 1.29 -13.58 -10.48
C LYS A 162 2.03 -13.93 -9.20
N HIS A 163 1.32 -14.51 -8.24
CA HIS A 163 1.93 -15.15 -7.08
C HIS A 163 1.98 -16.66 -7.28
N ILE A 164 3.08 -17.26 -6.85
CA ILE A 164 3.29 -18.70 -6.79
C ILE A 164 3.63 -19.01 -5.35
N PHE A 165 2.65 -19.52 -4.61
CA PHE A 165 2.83 -19.92 -3.22
C PHE A 165 3.44 -21.31 -3.18
N MET A 166 4.50 -21.49 -2.41
CA MET A 166 5.24 -22.76 -2.35
C MET A 166 5.12 -23.35 -0.94
N TYR A 167 4.59 -24.57 -0.87
CA TYR A 167 4.41 -25.30 0.38
C TYR A 167 5.30 -26.55 0.39
N PRO A 168 6.28 -26.63 1.31
CA PRO A 168 7.12 -27.82 1.44
C PRO A 168 6.28 -29.01 1.94
N LEU A 169 6.47 -30.17 1.31
CA LEU A 169 5.88 -31.44 1.70
C LEU A 169 6.90 -32.30 2.45
N ALA A 170 6.41 -33.27 3.22
CA ALA A 170 7.24 -34.14 4.06
C ALA A 170 8.23 -35.01 3.27
N ASP A 171 7.96 -35.27 1.99
CA ASP A 171 8.81 -36.02 1.07
C ASP A 171 9.92 -35.15 0.44
N GLY A 172 10.01 -33.87 0.81
CA GLY A 172 10.97 -32.90 0.25
C GLY A 172 10.51 -32.24 -1.05
N SER A 173 9.34 -32.60 -1.58
CA SER A 173 8.75 -31.94 -2.74
C SER A 173 8.04 -30.62 -2.34
N MET A 174 7.69 -29.80 -3.34
CA MET A 174 7.01 -28.52 -3.13
C MET A 174 5.66 -28.53 -3.85
N ARG A 175 4.60 -28.17 -3.13
CA ARG A 175 3.29 -27.93 -3.72
C ARG A 175 3.16 -26.46 -4.09
N GLU A 176 2.81 -26.17 -5.34
CA GLU A 176 2.64 -24.82 -5.85
C GLU A 176 1.17 -24.44 -6.01
N TYR A 177 0.81 -23.23 -5.57
CA TYR A 177 -0.49 -22.64 -5.83
C TYR A 177 -0.33 -21.31 -6.56
N TYR A 178 -1.09 -21.15 -7.63
CA TYR A 178 -1.00 -20.00 -8.50
C TYR A 178 -2.15 -19.04 -8.27
N SER A 179 -1.81 -17.76 -8.09
CA SER A 179 -2.78 -16.67 -8.02
C SER A 179 -2.43 -15.59 -9.04
N HIS A 180 -3.43 -15.12 -9.78
CA HIS A 180 -3.24 -14.14 -10.84
C HIS A 180 -4.07 -12.89 -10.53
N GLY A 181 -3.46 -11.72 -10.66
CA GLY A 181 -4.11 -10.48 -10.27
C GLY A 181 -3.88 -9.32 -11.22
N SER A 182 -4.59 -8.25 -10.91
CA SER A 182 -4.38 -6.93 -11.49
C SER A 182 -3.87 -5.98 -10.44
N ILE A 183 -2.95 -5.10 -10.85
CA ILE A 183 -2.40 -4.05 -10.01
C ILE A 183 -3.06 -2.73 -10.42
N LYS A 184 -3.54 -1.98 -9.44
CA LYS A 184 -4.02 -0.61 -9.59
C LYS A 184 -3.16 0.30 -8.73
N ARG A 185 -2.49 1.26 -9.35
CA ARG A 185 -1.74 2.30 -8.64
C ARG A 185 -2.64 3.50 -8.38
N GLN A 186 -2.66 3.99 -7.14
CA GLN A 186 -3.34 5.21 -6.74
C GLN A 186 -2.39 6.06 -5.89
N GLY A 187 -1.78 7.06 -6.51
CA GLY A 187 -0.72 7.87 -5.90
C GLY A 187 0.45 6.99 -5.45
N ASP A 188 0.72 7.03 -4.15
CA ASP A 188 1.81 6.30 -3.49
C ASP A 188 1.44 4.88 -3.05
N THR A 189 0.24 4.39 -3.38
CA THR A 189 -0.21 3.04 -3.02
C THR A 189 -0.46 2.16 -4.24
N LEU A 190 -0.23 0.85 -4.06
CA LEU A 190 -0.68 -0.19 -4.96
C LEU A 190 -1.78 -0.99 -4.30
N THR A 191 -2.88 -1.17 -5.02
CA THR A 191 -3.93 -2.12 -4.67
C THR A 191 -3.88 -3.28 -5.63
N ILE A 192 -3.85 -4.49 -5.09
CA ILE A 192 -3.80 -5.73 -5.84
C ILE A 192 -5.04 -6.53 -5.50
N LYS A 193 -5.71 -7.03 -6.54
CA LYS A 193 -6.75 -8.04 -6.41
C LYS A 193 -6.36 -9.23 -7.24
N THR A 194 -6.33 -10.40 -6.61
CA THR A 194 -5.94 -11.65 -7.23
C THR A 194 -7.12 -12.62 -7.26
N ASN A 195 -7.09 -13.53 -8.22
CA ASN A 195 -8.00 -14.65 -8.33
C ASN A 195 -7.17 -15.93 -8.30
N THR A 196 -7.66 -16.93 -7.59
CA THR A 196 -7.01 -18.23 -7.43
C THR A 196 -7.86 -19.28 -8.12
N LEU A 197 -7.21 -20.22 -8.80
CA LEU A 197 -7.92 -21.34 -9.44
C LEU A 197 -8.27 -22.37 -8.36
N SER A 198 -9.56 -22.67 -8.22
CA SER A 198 -10.07 -23.71 -7.31
C SER A 198 -10.95 -24.66 -8.12
N GLY A 199 -10.44 -25.87 -8.38
CA GLY A 199 -11.02 -26.78 -9.37
C GLY A 199 -11.02 -26.13 -10.76
N ASP A 200 -12.17 -26.12 -11.42
CA ASP A 200 -12.33 -25.54 -12.77
C ASP A 200 -12.76 -24.06 -12.77
N ARG A 201 -12.85 -23.41 -11.60
CA ARG A 201 -13.34 -22.03 -11.47
C ARG A 201 -12.30 -21.13 -10.82
N TYR A 202 -12.18 -19.92 -11.35
CA TYR A 202 -11.48 -18.84 -10.66
C TYR A 202 -12.38 -18.28 -9.57
N ILE A 203 -11.87 -18.33 -8.34
CA ILE A 203 -12.48 -17.68 -7.19
C ILE A 203 -11.69 -16.43 -6.84
N ASP A 204 -12.35 -15.47 -6.21
CA ASP A 204 -11.68 -14.30 -5.64
C ASP A 204 -10.61 -14.78 -4.65
N GLY A 205 -9.39 -14.31 -4.85
CA GLY A 205 -8.20 -14.69 -4.09
C GLY A 205 -7.89 -13.68 -2.99
N ALA A 206 -6.70 -13.11 -3.04
CA ALA A 206 -6.23 -12.14 -2.07
C ALA A 206 -6.53 -10.69 -2.50
N SER A 207 -6.76 -9.84 -1.51
CA SER A 207 -6.71 -8.38 -1.66
C SER A 207 -5.49 -7.86 -0.92
N GLU A 208 -4.63 -7.13 -1.61
CA GLU A 208 -3.36 -6.66 -1.04
C GLU A 208 -3.20 -5.16 -1.27
N ILE A 209 -2.54 -4.49 -0.32
CA ILE A 209 -2.21 -3.08 -0.40
C ILE A 209 -0.73 -2.90 -0.03
N TYR A 210 0.01 -2.22 -0.89
CA TYR A 210 1.42 -1.89 -0.69
C TYR A 210 1.64 -0.38 -0.77
N TYR A 211 2.53 0.14 0.05
CA TYR A 211 2.97 1.54 -0.01
C TYR A 211 4.30 1.64 -0.77
N LEU A 212 4.34 2.49 -1.80
CA LEU A 212 5.53 2.76 -2.62
C LEU A 212 6.24 4.06 -2.25
N GLY A 213 5.52 4.99 -1.59
CA GLY A 213 5.91 6.39 -1.55
C GLY A 213 6.10 6.98 -2.95
N HIS A 214 6.93 8.01 -3.06
CA HIS A 214 7.21 8.70 -4.33
C HIS A 214 8.23 7.98 -5.23
N ARG A 215 8.60 6.73 -4.93
CA ARG A 215 9.66 6.02 -5.67
C ARG A 215 9.13 5.45 -6.99
N ALA A 216 10.00 5.47 -8.01
CA ALA A 216 9.75 4.75 -9.25
C ALA A 216 9.78 3.24 -8.97
N PRO A 217 8.88 2.43 -9.57
CA PRO A 217 8.81 1.00 -9.29
C PRO A 217 10.10 0.21 -9.62
N SER A 218 10.92 0.72 -10.54
CA SER A 218 12.23 0.18 -10.88
C SER A 218 13.24 0.23 -9.72
N ASN A 219 13.07 1.18 -8.80
CA ASN A 219 14.01 1.44 -7.70
C ASN A 219 13.59 0.81 -6.37
N ILE A 220 12.51 0.01 -6.37
CA ILE A 220 11.97 -0.59 -5.15
C ILE A 220 12.58 -1.98 -4.97
N GLN A 221 13.42 -2.12 -3.94
CA GLN A 221 14.03 -3.41 -3.58
C GLN A 221 13.14 -4.24 -2.66
N TYR A 222 12.37 -3.56 -1.79
CA TYR A 222 11.45 -4.21 -0.86
C TYR A 222 10.09 -3.52 -0.93
N LEU A 223 9.03 -4.33 -1.03
CA LEU A 223 7.66 -3.90 -0.83
C LEU A 223 7.13 -4.52 0.44
N ILE A 224 6.64 -3.68 1.34
CA ILE A 224 5.96 -4.13 2.55
C ILE A 224 4.49 -3.75 2.41
N GLY A 225 3.62 -4.73 2.55
CA GLY A 225 2.19 -4.56 2.37
C GLY A 225 1.38 -5.36 3.36
N THR A 226 0.07 -5.19 3.25
CA THR A 226 -0.92 -5.98 3.97
C THR A 226 -1.75 -6.77 2.98
N TYR A 227 -2.07 -8.01 3.33
CA TYR A 227 -2.97 -8.86 2.56
C TYR A 227 -4.17 -9.28 3.40
N CYS A 228 -5.28 -9.57 2.71
CA CYS A 228 -6.45 -10.26 3.24
C CYS A 228 -6.83 -11.39 2.28
N THR A 229 -7.03 -12.60 2.78
CA THR A 229 -7.37 -13.78 1.97
C THR A 229 -8.05 -14.89 2.78
N PHE A 230 -8.31 -16.03 2.17
CA PHE A 230 -8.71 -17.27 2.84
C PHE A 230 -7.52 -18.21 2.96
N ASP A 231 -7.38 -18.86 4.11
CA ASP A 231 -6.36 -19.90 4.29
C ASP A 231 -6.83 -21.29 3.84
N LEU A 232 -5.94 -22.28 3.95
CA LEU A 232 -6.21 -23.68 3.59
C LEU A 232 -7.37 -24.30 4.40
N PHE A 233 -7.72 -23.72 5.55
CA PHE A 233 -8.84 -24.14 6.40
C PHE A 233 -10.08 -23.27 6.19
N THR A 234 -10.10 -22.43 5.15
CA THR A 234 -11.17 -21.49 4.80
C THR A 234 -11.41 -20.37 5.82
N ASN A 235 -10.48 -20.15 6.75
CA ASN A 235 -10.54 -19.01 7.67
C ASN A 235 -10.25 -17.73 6.89
N THR A 236 -10.94 -16.64 7.26
CA THR A 236 -10.56 -15.31 6.79
C THR A 236 -9.32 -14.85 7.55
N VAL A 237 -8.28 -14.45 6.82
CA VAL A 237 -7.00 -14.06 7.40
C VAL A 237 -6.52 -12.74 6.85
N ALA A 238 -5.79 -12.00 7.68
CA ALA A 238 -5.10 -10.78 7.28
C ALA A 238 -3.68 -10.78 7.85
N GLY A 239 -2.73 -10.18 7.16
CA GLY A 239 -1.36 -10.15 7.64
C GLY A 239 -0.46 -9.20 6.87
N ARG A 240 0.82 -9.19 7.26
CA ARG A 240 1.89 -8.47 6.57
C ARG A 240 2.59 -9.38 5.58
N SER A 241 2.80 -8.90 4.36
CA SER A 241 3.63 -9.54 3.34
C SER A 241 4.83 -8.66 3.00
N ILE A 242 5.94 -9.31 2.62
CA ILE A 242 7.13 -8.62 2.11
C ILE A 242 7.48 -9.21 0.74
N LEU A 243 7.66 -8.36 -0.26
CA LEU A 243 8.23 -8.74 -1.55
C LEU A 243 9.67 -8.23 -1.63
N GLU A 244 10.63 -9.13 -1.82
CA GLU A 244 12.04 -8.81 -2.01
C GLU A 244 12.43 -9.00 -3.48
N LYS A 245 12.94 -7.94 -4.11
CA LYS A 245 13.25 -7.92 -5.54
C LYS A 245 14.47 -8.79 -5.85
N CYS A 246 14.37 -9.54 -6.94
CA CYS A 246 15.48 -10.26 -7.55
C CYS A 246 15.93 -9.55 -8.84
N ALA A 247 17.20 -9.69 -9.19
CA ALA A 247 17.75 -9.17 -10.43
C ALA A 247 17.25 -9.96 -11.65
N THR A 248 17.11 -11.28 -11.50
CA THR A 248 16.66 -12.17 -12.59
C THR A 248 15.60 -13.17 -12.13
N LYS A 249 15.00 -13.86 -13.11
CA LYS A 249 14.04 -14.93 -12.87
C LYS A 249 14.70 -16.14 -12.20
N GLU A 250 15.91 -16.48 -12.63
CA GLU A 250 16.69 -17.62 -12.15
C GLU A 250 17.05 -17.43 -10.67
N GLU A 251 17.47 -16.22 -10.29
CA GLU A 251 17.75 -15.88 -8.89
C GLU A 251 16.50 -16.06 -8.01
N MET A 252 15.33 -15.62 -8.50
CA MET A 252 14.06 -15.79 -7.80
C MET A 252 13.71 -17.27 -7.63
N GLU A 253 13.89 -18.08 -8.68
CA GLU A 253 13.60 -19.52 -8.63
C GLU A 253 14.53 -20.30 -7.69
N GLU A 254 15.80 -19.90 -7.59
CA GLU A 254 16.77 -20.47 -6.67
C GLU A 254 16.44 -20.09 -5.22
N LYS A 255 16.31 -18.79 -4.94
CA LYS A 255 16.00 -18.27 -3.60
C LYS A 255 14.66 -18.78 -3.08
N SER A 256 13.65 -18.94 -3.95
CA SER A 256 12.34 -19.45 -3.52
C SER A 256 12.39 -20.93 -3.12
N LYS A 257 13.43 -21.68 -3.49
CA LYS A 257 13.62 -23.09 -3.11
C LYS A 257 14.51 -23.25 -1.87
N ASP A 258 15.42 -22.33 -1.60
CA ASP A 258 16.26 -22.33 -0.38
C ASP A 258 15.41 -22.26 0.90
N PRO A 259 15.36 -23.29 1.76
CA PRO A 259 14.51 -23.32 2.95
C PRO A 259 14.81 -22.21 3.97
N ASN A 260 15.95 -21.53 3.88
CA ASN A 260 16.32 -20.48 4.81
C ASN A 260 15.48 -19.21 4.62
N ILE A 261 14.97 -18.68 5.74
CA ILE A 261 14.30 -17.39 5.80
C ILE A 261 15.28 -16.35 6.35
N PRO A 262 15.51 -15.21 5.67
CA PRO A 262 16.37 -14.18 6.20
C PRO A 262 15.88 -13.67 7.57
N PRO A 263 16.74 -13.55 8.59
CA PRO A 263 16.32 -13.14 9.94
C PRO A 263 15.59 -11.79 9.99
N TYR A 264 16.01 -10.81 9.17
CA TYR A 264 15.37 -9.50 9.07
C TYR A 264 13.93 -9.59 8.53
N ILE A 265 13.64 -10.54 7.63
CA ILE A 265 12.27 -10.81 7.17
C ILE A 265 11.47 -11.43 8.31
N ALA A 266 12.04 -12.44 8.98
CA ALA A 266 11.35 -13.17 10.04
C ALA A 266 10.92 -12.27 11.20
N MET A 267 11.77 -11.33 11.60
CA MET A 267 11.45 -10.33 12.65
C MET A 267 10.22 -9.49 12.30
N GLU A 268 10.00 -9.19 11.01
CA GLU A 268 8.94 -8.28 10.57
C GLU A 268 7.59 -8.95 10.36
N ILE A 269 7.55 -10.24 9.98
CA ILE A 269 6.29 -10.93 9.63
C ILE A 269 5.82 -11.94 10.67
N ARG A 270 6.73 -12.47 11.51
CA ARG A 270 6.37 -13.48 12.50
C ARG A 270 5.30 -12.95 13.46
N ASN A 271 4.25 -13.73 13.68
CA ASN A 271 3.13 -13.38 14.56
C ASN A 271 2.38 -12.09 14.15
N LYS A 272 2.45 -11.67 12.88
CA LYS A 272 1.69 -10.54 12.32
C LYS A 272 0.47 -10.97 11.51
N ARG A 273 0.04 -12.24 11.65
CA ARG A 273 -1.14 -12.81 11.00
C ARG A 273 -2.32 -12.79 11.99
N ILE A 274 -3.45 -12.26 11.53
CA ILE A 274 -4.74 -12.30 12.20
C ILE A 274 -5.56 -13.41 11.54
N VAL A 275 -6.19 -14.24 12.36
CA VAL A 275 -7.03 -15.35 11.92
C VAL A 275 -8.40 -15.18 12.50
N ASN A 276 -9.41 -15.13 11.64
CA ASN A 276 -10.80 -15.19 12.05
C ASN A 276 -11.38 -16.54 11.59
N PRO A 277 -11.74 -17.43 12.54
CA PRO A 277 -12.23 -18.77 12.24
C PRO A 277 -13.43 -18.76 11.30
N SER A 278 -13.52 -19.78 10.44
CA SER A 278 -14.66 -20.02 9.54
C SER A 278 -15.91 -20.55 10.27
N VAL A 279 -16.22 -19.98 11.44
CA VAL A 279 -17.38 -20.32 12.25
C VAL A 279 -18.21 -19.06 12.46
N VAL A 280 -19.51 -19.14 12.17
CA VAL A 280 -20.46 -18.04 12.42
C VAL A 280 -20.96 -18.16 13.87
N PRO A 281 -20.64 -17.20 14.76
CA PRO A 281 -21.09 -17.24 16.15
C PRO A 281 -22.62 -17.10 16.24
N ARG A 282 -23.27 -17.92 17.07
CA ARG A 282 -24.71 -17.84 17.34
C ARG A 282 -25.03 -16.99 18.56
N HIS A 283 -24.06 -16.82 19.45
CA HIS A 283 -24.19 -16.07 20.69
C HIS A 283 -22.92 -15.25 20.97
N ALA A 284 -23.02 -14.17 21.74
CA ALA A 284 -21.89 -13.28 22.04
C ALA A 284 -20.72 -14.03 22.73
N LEU A 285 -21.02 -15.09 23.46
CA LEU A 285 -20.03 -15.96 24.14
C LEU A 285 -19.18 -16.78 23.17
N GLU A 286 -19.61 -16.92 21.92
CA GLU A 286 -18.89 -17.65 20.86
C GLU A 286 -17.99 -16.73 20.02
N LEU A 287 -18.00 -15.41 20.26
CA LEU A 287 -17.17 -14.45 19.50
C LEU A 287 -15.66 -14.72 19.68
N SER A 288 -15.25 -15.24 20.83
CA SER A 288 -13.86 -15.63 21.11
C SER A 288 -13.79 -16.53 22.35
N SER A 289 -12.64 -17.19 22.56
CA SER A 289 -12.35 -17.91 23.81
C SER A 289 -12.35 -17.00 25.06
N ASN A 290 -12.27 -15.68 24.87
CA ASN A 290 -12.27 -14.70 25.96
C ASN A 290 -13.67 -14.18 26.29
N SER A 291 -14.63 -14.35 25.40
CA SER A 291 -15.99 -13.81 25.55
C SER A 291 -16.74 -14.27 26.82
N PRO A 292 -16.55 -15.50 27.34
CA PRO A 292 -17.09 -15.89 28.66
C PRO A 292 -16.66 -15.00 29.83
N TYR A 293 -15.59 -14.22 29.67
CA TYR A 293 -15.07 -13.32 30.70
C TYR A 293 -15.41 -11.85 30.43
N ALA A 294 -16.30 -11.56 29.48
CA ALA A 294 -16.68 -10.18 29.12
C ALA A 294 -17.28 -9.39 30.30
N SER A 295 -17.98 -10.05 31.22
CA SER A 295 -18.51 -9.40 32.43
C SER A 295 -17.41 -8.90 33.38
N LEU A 296 -16.25 -9.55 33.40
CA LEU A 296 -15.08 -9.05 34.14
C LEU A 296 -14.41 -7.89 33.40
N TYR A 297 -14.30 -8.00 32.06
CA TYR A 297 -13.75 -6.92 31.24
C TYR A 297 -14.58 -5.63 31.39
N GLY A 298 -15.91 -5.76 31.48
CA GLY A 298 -16.85 -4.65 31.69
C GLY A 298 -16.66 -3.90 33.01
N LYS A 299 -15.93 -4.46 33.97
CA LYS A 299 -15.63 -3.83 35.28
C LYS A 299 -14.27 -3.14 35.33
N LEU A 300 -13.48 -3.21 34.26
CA LEU A 300 -12.20 -2.52 34.16
C LEU A 300 -12.30 -0.98 34.12
N PRO A 301 -13.34 -0.35 33.56
CA PRO A 301 -13.46 1.10 33.56
C PRO A 301 -13.41 1.70 34.97
N GLY A 302 -12.66 2.78 35.12
CA GLY A 302 -12.43 3.44 36.40
C GLY A 302 -11.07 4.12 36.46
N THR A 303 -10.72 4.65 37.63
CA THR A 303 -9.44 5.29 37.90
C THR A 303 -8.54 4.35 38.67
N TYR A 304 -7.30 4.19 38.20
CA TYR A 304 -6.26 3.38 38.79
C TYR A 304 -5.16 4.30 39.30
N ASP A 305 -4.74 4.08 40.54
CA ASP A 305 -3.56 4.67 41.15
C ASP A 305 -2.61 3.52 41.51
N VAL A 306 -1.50 3.42 40.79
CA VAL A 306 -0.56 2.30 40.89
C VAL A 306 0.72 2.79 41.50
N THR A 307 1.06 2.27 42.68
CA THR A 307 2.36 2.47 43.32
C THR A 307 3.25 1.27 43.04
N PHE A 308 4.29 1.47 42.25
CA PHE A 308 5.35 0.49 42.01
C PHE A 308 6.33 0.49 43.18
N ASP A 309 6.66 -0.68 43.69
CA ASP A 309 7.67 -0.89 44.74
C ASP A 309 8.82 -1.72 44.15
N PHE A 310 9.95 -1.05 43.91
CA PHE A 310 11.14 -1.65 43.33
C PHE A 310 11.97 -2.35 44.41
N ALA A 311 12.77 -3.34 44.02
CA ALA A 311 13.55 -4.15 44.94
C ALA A 311 14.60 -3.35 45.76
N ASP A 312 15.03 -2.20 45.25
CA ASP A 312 15.95 -1.27 45.92
C ASP A 312 15.26 -0.28 46.88
N GLY A 313 13.93 -0.41 47.05
CA GLY A 313 13.11 0.45 47.86
C GLY A 313 12.66 1.75 47.18
N PHE A 314 13.03 1.95 45.90
CA PHE A 314 12.49 3.05 45.11
C PHE A 314 10.99 2.84 44.85
N LYS A 315 10.22 3.93 44.88
CA LYS A 315 8.78 3.91 44.61
C LYS A 315 8.41 4.91 43.54
N GLU A 316 7.53 4.51 42.65
CA GLU A 316 7.04 5.31 41.53
C GLU A 316 5.51 5.22 41.48
N ASN A 317 4.83 6.29 41.08
CA ASN A 317 3.37 6.31 41.01
C ASN A 317 2.88 6.57 39.58
N LEU A 318 1.93 5.76 39.14
CA LEU A 318 1.23 5.94 37.88
C LEU A 318 -0.27 6.00 38.14
N LYS A 319 -0.88 7.11 37.76
CA LYS A 319 -2.32 7.29 37.79
C LYS A 319 -2.87 7.35 36.37
N PHE A 320 -3.92 6.58 36.10
CA PHE A 320 -4.60 6.57 34.80
C PHE A 320 -6.08 6.25 34.96
N LYS A 321 -6.87 6.52 33.92
CA LYS A 321 -8.30 6.24 33.87
C LYS A 321 -8.63 5.42 32.62
N ILE A 322 -9.44 4.39 32.77
CA ILE A 322 -10.06 3.65 31.68
C ILE A 322 -11.49 4.16 31.51
N ARG A 323 -11.83 4.68 30.32
CA ARG A 323 -13.17 5.23 30.04
C ARG A 323 -14.21 4.12 29.80
N PRO A 324 -15.43 4.18 30.37
CA PRO A 324 -16.44 3.12 30.21
C PRO A 324 -17.05 3.06 28.80
N THR A 325 -17.00 4.16 28.05
CA THR A 325 -17.67 4.28 26.74
C THR A 325 -16.87 3.68 25.59
N ASN A 326 -15.53 3.72 25.67
CA ASN A 326 -14.64 3.32 24.58
C ASN A 326 -13.38 2.57 25.05
N TYR A 327 -13.24 2.31 26.36
CA TYR A 327 -12.08 1.65 26.97
C TYR A 327 -10.74 2.34 26.74
N GLU A 328 -10.75 3.60 26.32
CA GLU A 328 -9.55 4.41 26.16
C GLU A 328 -8.87 4.62 27.51
N ILE A 329 -7.55 4.44 27.53
CA ILE A 329 -6.70 4.69 28.69
C ILE A 329 -6.15 6.11 28.62
N VAL A 330 -6.47 6.92 29.61
CA VAL A 330 -6.01 8.30 29.74
C VAL A 330 -5.08 8.39 30.93
N THR A 331 -3.85 8.83 30.69
CA THR A 331 -2.88 9.05 31.78
C THR A 331 -3.27 10.30 32.57
N LEU A 332 -3.20 10.22 33.90
CA LEU A 332 -3.50 11.30 34.84
C LEU A 332 -2.24 11.79 35.58
N THR A 333 -1.15 11.02 35.56
CA THR A 333 0.17 11.48 36.02
C THR A 333 0.70 12.57 35.08
N GLU A 334 1.19 13.67 35.65
CA GLU A 334 1.75 14.78 34.89
C GLU A 334 3.01 14.36 34.14
N ASN A 335 3.19 14.86 32.91
CA ASN A 335 4.37 14.59 32.08
C ASN A 335 4.65 13.10 31.78
N VAL A 336 3.64 12.23 31.91
CA VAL A 336 3.71 10.82 31.51
C VAL A 336 2.64 10.55 30.47
N TYR A 337 3.01 9.82 29.42
CA TYR A 337 2.12 9.42 28.34
C TYR A 337 2.24 7.92 28.07
N ILE A 338 1.10 7.22 27.97
CA ILE A 338 1.06 5.82 27.54
C ILE A 338 0.94 5.80 26.01
N GLU A 339 2.02 5.42 25.31
CA GLU A 339 2.07 5.38 23.84
C GLU A 339 1.37 4.16 23.24
N LYS A 340 1.47 3.04 23.95
CA LYS A 340 0.87 1.78 23.56
C LYS A 340 0.36 1.09 24.81
N ASP A 341 -0.91 0.73 24.77
CA ASP A 341 -1.54 -0.07 25.80
C ASP A 341 -2.07 -1.40 25.23
N ARG A 342 -2.16 -2.37 26.12
CA ARG A 342 -2.88 -3.62 25.89
C ARG A 342 -3.39 -4.14 27.21
N ILE A 343 -4.66 -4.53 27.21
CA ILE A 343 -5.31 -5.18 28.35
C ILE A 343 -5.55 -6.65 28.00
N GLU A 344 -5.16 -7.55 28.89
CA GLU A 344 -5.42 -8.98 28.74
C GLU A 344 -6.02 -9.58 30.01
N LEU A 345 -6.98 -10.49 29.80
CA LEU A 345 -7.53 -11.35 30.84
C LEU A 345 -6.84 -12.72 30.73
N LEU A 346 -5.92 -12.99 31.66
CA LEU A 346 -5.14 -14.21 31.70
C LEU A 346 -5.80 -15.27 32.59
N ASN A 347 -5.42 -16.54 32.35
CA ASN A 347 -5.86 -17.70 33.12
C ASN A 347 -7.36 -17.69 33.39
N LYS A 348 -8.17 -17.75 32.32
CA LYS A 348 -9.64 -17.75 32.39
C LYS A 348 -10.21 -16.54 33.13
N GLY A 349 -9.60 -15.36 32.90
CA GLY A 349 -10.01 -14.10 33.50
C GLY A 349 -9.68 -13.94 34.99
N SER A 350 -8.88 -14.82 35.60
CA SER A 350 -8.49 -14.71 37.01
C SER A 350 -7.38 -13.68 37.28
N VAL A 351 -6.63 -13.30 36.24
CA VAL A 351 -5.52 -12.34 36.31
C VAL A 351 -5.75 -11.28 35.23
N ILE A 352 -5.62 -10.02 35.61
CA ILE A 352 -5.60 -8.89 34.67
C ILE A 352 -4.13 -8.55 34.42
N ASN A 353 -3.81 -8.34 33.15
CA ASN A 353 -2.50 -7.87 32.71
C ASN A 353 -2.69 -6.55 31.97
N PHE A 354 -2.07 -5.49 32.47
CA PHE A 354 -1.87 -4.26 31.73
C PHE A 354 -0.45 -4.20 31.19
N ARG A 355 -0.31 -4.08 29.87
CA ARG A 355 0.98 -3.85 29.22
C ARG A 355 1.02 -2.42 28.69
N PHE A 356 1.93 -1.63 29.22
CA PHE A 356 2.12 -0.23 28.82
C PHE A 356 3.53 0.02 28.32
N ASN A 357 3.63 0.85 27.29
CA ASN A 357 4.84 1.55 26.89
C ASN A 357 4.65 3.03 27.21
N PHE A 358 5.62 3.64 27.88
CA PHE A 358 5.55 5.03 28.28
C PHE A 358 6.49 5.93 27.49
N SER A 359 6.15 7.20 27.42
CA SER A 359 7.08 8.30 27.19
C SER A 359 6.87 9.40 28.23
N GLY A 360 7.92 10.18 28.50
CA GLY A 360 7.90 11.25 29.50
C GLY A 360 8.74 10.96 30.74
N ILE A 361 8.38 11.59 31.86
CA ILE A 361 9.15 11.56 33.12
C ILE A 361 8.58 10.48 34.04
N ILE A 362 8.94 9.23 33.77
CA ILE A 362 8.61 8.05 34.61
C ILE A 362 9.80 7.09 34.59
N ALA A 363 10.09 6.37 35.67
CA ALA A 363 11.24 5.46 35.75
C ALA A 363 11.18 4.25 34.78
N LEU A 364 10.02 3.97 34.19
CA LEU A 364 9.76 2.78 33.37
C LEU A 364 9.55 3.16 31.90
N GLU A 365 10.26 2.51 30.97
CA GLU A 365 9.96 2.60 29.54
C GLU A 365 8.81 1.66 29.17
N ARG A 366 8.81 0.44 29.71
CA ARG A 366 7.80 -0.59 29.43
C ARG A 366 7.48 -1.38 30.67
N VAL A 367 6.21 -1.70 30.89
CA VAL A 367 5.78 -2.48 32.04
C VAL A 367 4.65 -3.45 31.69
N ASN A 368 4.68 -4.62 32.33
CA ASN A 368 3.53 -5.51 32.46
C ASN A 368 3.13 -5.53 33.94
N ILE A 369 1.88 -5.17 34.23
CA ILE A 369 1.29 -5.09 35.56
C ILE A 369 0.31 -6.25 35.70
N TYR A 370 0.50 -7.09 36.72
CA TYR A 370 -0.31 -8.27 36.98
C TYR A 370 -0.97 -8.20 38.33
N PHE A 371 -2.28 -8.40 38.36
CA PHE A 371 -3.05 -8.49 39.60
C PHE A 371 -4.28 -9.37 39.40
N LYS A 372 -4.84 -9.87 40.50
CA LYS A 372 -5.99 -10.79 40.46
C LYS A 372 -7.25 -10.04 40.07
N SER A 373 -8.21 -10.66 39.40
CA SER A 373 -9.46 -9.98 38.98
C SER A 373 -10.58 -9.99 40.01
N TYR A 374 -10.47 -10.80 41.08
CA TYR A 374 -11.56 -10.96 42.05
C TYR A 374 -11.91 -9.67 42.80
N TYR A 375 -10.96 -8.72 42.94
CA TYR A 375 -11.21 -7.44 43.59
C TYR A 375 -12.16 -6.57 42.77
N LEU A 376 -12.29 -6.75 41.45
CA LEU A 376 -13.37 -6.10 40.67
C LEU A 376 -14.77 -6.56 41.13
N LYS A 377 -14.89 -7.59 41.97
CA LYS A 377 -16.17 -8.04 42.54
C LYS A 377 -16.41 -7.53 43.95
N ASN A 378 -15.36 -7.10 44.66
CA ASN A 378 -15.45 -6.66 46.05
C ASN A 378 -15.14 -5.18 46.07
N GLU A 379 -15.91 -4.35 46.77
CA GLU A 379 -15.70 -2.89 46.90
C GLU A 379 -14.38 -2.49 47.58
N ASN A 380 -13.42 -3.42 47.71
CA ASN A 380 -12.08 -3.18 48.21
C ASN A 380 -11.31 -2.31 47.21
N SER A 381 -11.04 -1.09 47.65
CA SER A 381 -10.36 -0.08 46.85
C SER A 381 -8.90 -0.39 46.58
N THR A 382 -8.24 -1.27 47.36
CA THR A 382 -6.79 -1.49 47.28
C THR A 382 -6.43 -2.97 47.08
N GLN A 383 -5.52 -3.25 46.15
CA GLN A 383 -5.11 -4.60 45.77
C GLN A 383 -3.61 -4.66 45.52
N GLU A 384 -2.98 -5.76 45.96
CA GLU A 384 -1.59 -6.06 45.65
C GLU A 384 -1.46 -6.75 44.28
N GLY A 385 -0.35 -6.48 43.61
CA GLY A 385 0.04 -7.12 42.37
C GLY A 385 1.56 -7.15 42.22
N VAL A 386 1.99 -7.56 41.03
CA VAL A 386 3.42 -7.60 40.67
C VAL A 386 3.60 -6.98 39.30
N PHE A 387 4.80 -6.47 39.03
CA PHE A 387 5.16 -6.00 37.70
C PHE A 387 6.49 -6.57 37.22
N SER A 388 6.66 -6.55 35.91
CA SER A 388 7.95 -6.75 35.24
C SER A 388 8.04 -5.82 34.05
N GLY A 389 9.20 -5.19 33.88
CA GLY A 389 9.38 -4.15 32.88
C GLY A 389 10.84 -3.88 32.52
N ILE A 390 11.01 -2.80 31.77
CA ILE A 390 12.28 -2.22 31.36
C ILE A 390 12.28 -0.77 31.83
N ASP A 391 13.32 -0.36 32.54
CA ASP A 391 13.51 1.03 32.95
C ASP A 391 14.11 1.90 31.84
N ASN A 392 14.22 3.20 32.08
CA ASN A 392 14.76 4.14 31.09
C ASN A 392 16.25 3.91 30.75
N GLU A 393 16.96 3.12 31.54
CA GLU A 393 18.35 2.71 31.28
C GLU A 393 18.43 1.37 30.54
N ASN A 394 17.31 0.86 30.02
CA ASN A 394 17.17 -0.44 29.37
C ASN A 394 17.50 -1.65 30.29
N ARG A 395 17.37 -1.50 31.61
CA ARG A 395 17.58 -2.58 32.57
C ARG A 395 16.27 -3.30 32.86
N LEU A 396 16.36 -4.62 33.04
CA LEU A 396 15.20 -5.42 33.45
C LEU A 396 14.88 -5.15 34.91
N VAL A 397 13.63 -4.78 35.18
CA VAL A 397 13.14 -4.47 36.52
C VAL A 397 11.88 -5.26 36.83
N ASN A 398 11.68 -5.57 38.11
CA ASN A 398 10.48 -6.23 38.62
C ASN A 398 10.28 -5.84 40.09
N GLY A 399 9.07 -6.04 40.57
CA GLY A 399 8.73 -5.74 41.95
C GLY A 399 7.26 -6.00 42.25
N SER A 400 6.85 -5.62 43.45
CA SER A 400 5.45 -5.60 43.86
C SER A 400 4.80 -4.26 43.53
N LEU A 401 3.48 -4.22 43.52
CA LEU A 401 2.74 -2.98 43.39
C LEU A 401 1.48 -3.00 44.23
N ILE A 402 1.02 -1.80 44.56
CA ILE A 402 -0.27 -1.55 45.20
C ILE A 402 -1.11 -0.79 44.20
N ILE A 403 -2.33 -1.26 43.95
CA ILE A 403 -3.29 -0.65 43.05
C ILE A 403 -4.46 -0.16 43.88
N THR A 404 -4.70 1.14 43.85
CA THR A 404 -5.97 1.71 44.31
C THR A 404 -6.89 1.93 43.12
N PHE A 405 -8.06 1.32 43.15
CA PHE A 405 -9.07 1.39 42.09
C PHE A 405 -10.31 2.14 42.57
N THR A 406 -10.81 3.03 41.73
CA THR A 406 -12.09 3.73 41.92
C THR A 406 -12.94 3.48 40.68
N GLU A 407 -14.09 2.84 40.84
CA GLU A 407 -15.02 2.54 39.75
C GLU A 407 -15.51 3.84 39.06
N ALA A 408 -15.85 3.73 37.76
CA ALA A 408 -16.13 4.87 36.87
C ALA A 408 -17.47 5.57 37.13
#